data_AF-A0AAJ0CE93-F1
#
_entry.id   AF-A0AAJ0CE93-F1
#
_cell.length_a   1.000
_cell.length_b   1.000
_cell.length_c   1.000
_cell.angle_alpha   90.00
_cell.angle_beta   90.00
_cell.angle_gamma   90.00
#
_symmetry.space_group_name_H-M   'P 1'
#
loop_
_entity.id
_entity.type
_entity.pdbx_description
1 polymer ?
#
loop_
_entity_poly.entity_id
_entity_poly.type
_entity_poly.pdbx_seq_one_letter_code
_entity_poly.pdbx_strand_id
1 'polypeptide(L)'
;MSGLTPRISQKSCMGALDPEAEQKPPFPNTAVSKSPAPRSRSKTIGNIFLFVLLAAWLGYRNCCLLPSLYHSLKVAAHLHLHTAEPTIPNQVHYVKLLRSPGSRAEFSFGFTDFLSVYAAWHYWRPHAIYLHTNAVEATITGARDGYSGKWTKLMLQIPNLTVLQDQAPITAENGVEIVSWQHKTEFVAVEAVRDMGGAYMGFDVFALRNIKSYLEEDTKFVAHSLGKGSISHDFFMSSKGGAVVDAWASQLGRTYSAGTISPSDLILGELTAKAMFEGPREIAVMGPTAFLSDKQNATTSLQLFQARDGQYRHRSNRHGCGNNDLSSQHFLQVNSPHKAKWTGTAFEPITPQNLLERRSDFARALYPVTKALLDKGLIHPGSGKA
;
A
#
# COMPACT_ATOMS: atom_id res chain seq x y z
N MET A 1 -16.23 57.14 -15.91
CA MET A 1 -16.43 57.26 -14.44
C MET A 1 -16.03 55.91 -13.85
N SER A 2 -14.88 55.72 -13.19
CA SER A 2 -14.30 56.38 -12.00
C SER A 2 -14.77 55.75 -10.69
N GLY A 3 -13.85 55.06 -10.00
CA GLY A 3 -14.07 54.24 -8.80
C GLY A 3 -12.89 53.29 -8.60
N LEU A 4 -11.70 53.80 -8.26
CA LEU A 4 -11.21 54.11 -6.91
C LEU A 4 -10.76 52.87 -6.13
N THR A 5 -9.44 52.71 -6.02
CA THR A 5 -8.74 51.86 -5.05
C THR A 5 -8.56 52.58 -3.72
N PRO A 6 -8.21 51.83 -2.67
CA PRO A 6 -7.22 52.32 -1.71
C PRO A 6 -5.99 51.41 -1.59
N ARG A 7 -4.90 52.00 -1.08
CA ARG A 7 -3.63 51.36 -0.68
C ARG A 7 -3.42 51.65 0.83
N ILE A 8 -2.19 51.52 1.36
CA ILE A 8 -1.77 51.91 2.75
C ILE A 8 -2.16 50.86 3.82
N SER A 9 -1.32 50.41 4.76
CA SER A 9 0.15 50.54 4.94
C SER A 9 0.71 49.44 5.87
N GLN A 10 2.03 49.20 5.82
CA GLN A 10 2.77 48.47 6.85
C GLN A 10 3.00 49.32 8.12
N LYS A 11 3.15 48.64 9.27
CA LYS A 11 3.96 48.92 10.47
C LYS A 11 3.61 47.82 11.51
N SER A 12 4.38 47.46 12.52
CA SER A 12 5.82 47.43 12.90
C SER A 12 5.84 47.12 14.42
N CYS A 13 7.01 46.90 15.03
CA CYS A 13 7.24 46.51 16.44
C CYS A 13 6.85 45.05 16.78
N MET A 14 7.62 44.20 17.47
CA MET A 14 8.72 44.24 18.47
C MET A 14 8.29 44.04 19.94
N GLY A 15 8.99 43.10 20.60
CA GLY A 15 8.90 42.64 22.00
C GLY A 15 9.40 41.18 22.04
N ALA A 16 10.62 40.88 22.52
CA ALA A 16 11.04 40.74 23.93
C ALA A 16 10.26 39.59 24.63
N LEU A 17 10.82 38.39 24.82
CA LEU A 17 11.95 37.97 25.69
C LEU A 17 11.68 38.16 27.19
N ASP A 18 11.59 37.05 27.94
CA ASP A 18 12.49 36.75 29.06
C ASP A 18 12.43 35.24 29.45
N PRO A 19 13.52 34.63 30.00
CA PRO A 19 13.54 33.23 30.44
C PRO A 19 13.97 33.00 31.91
N GLU A 20 13.32 32.08 32.65
CA GLU A 20 13.82 31.40 33.87
C GLU A 20 12.76 30.36 34.35
N ALA A 21 13.00 29.36 35.21
CA ALA A 21 14.20 28.94 35.96
C ALA A 21 14.30 27.40 36.12
N GLU A 22 15.36 26.94 36.78
CA GLU A 22 15.81 25.55 37.01
C GLU A 22 15.37 24.97 38.38
N GLN A 23 15.13 23.63 38.50
CA GLN A 23 15.41 22.87 39.75
C GLN A 23 15.41 21.32 39.63
N LYS A 24 16.17 20.67 40.53
CA LYS A 24 16.44 19.21 40.69
C LYS A 24 17.10 18.97 42.08
N PRO A 25 17.30 17.73 42.61
CA PRO A 25 16.77 16.41 42.24
C PRO A 25 15.78 15.88 43.32
N PRO A 26 16.01 14.96 44.29
CA PRO A 26 17.13 14.06 44.64
C PRO A 26 16.80 12.53 44.56
N PHE A 27 17.70 11.70 45.12
CA PHE A 27 17.58 10.26 45.50
C PHE A 27 17.79 10.16 47.05
N PRO A 28 17.85 9.01 47.80
CA PRO A 28 18.13 7.60 47.41
C PRO A 28 17.44 6.45 48.22
N ASN A 29 17.72 5.17 47.90
CA ASN A 29 18.37 4.18 48.81
C ASN A 29 18.17 2.67 48.47
N THR A 30 19.21 1.91 48.85
CA THR A 30 19.55 0.51 48.56
C THR A 30 19.00 -0.56 49.54
N ALA A 31 18.75 -1.78 49.01
CA ALA A 31 18.86 -3.08 49.70
C ALA A 31 18.99 -4.21 48.62
N VAL A 32 19.76 -5.31 48.66
CA VAL A 32 20.73 -5.97 49.58
C VAL A 32 20.25 -7.28 50.27
N SER A 33 21.02 -8.38 50.06
CA SER A 33 20.91 -9.72 50.68
C SER A 33 19.77 -10.63 50.16
N LYS A 34 19.86 -11.98 50.08
CA LYS A 34 20.84 -12.98 50.59
C LYS A 34 20.84 -14.25 49.72
N SER A 35 21.95 -15.00 49.70
CA SER A 35 22.04 -16.36 49.13
C SER A 35 22.23 -17.43 50.23
N PRO A 36 21.66 -18.65 50.11
CA PRO A 36 21.97 -19.79 50.97
C PRO A 36 22.77 -20.92 50.28
N ALA A 37 23.39 -21.76 51.11
CA ALA A 37 24.42 -22.77 50.81
C ALA A 37 23.92 -24.08 50.12
N PRO A 38 24.81 -24.95 49.60
CA PRO A 38 24.44 -26.06 48.69
C PRO A 38 24.02 -27.36 49.40
N ARG A 39 23.42 -28.29 48.64
CA ARG A 39 23.07 -29.65 49.10
C ARG A 39 23.58 -30.77 48.18
N SER A 40 24.35 -31.68 48.77
CA SER A 40 24.54 -33.11 48.46
C SER A 40 24.44 -33.59 46.99
N ARG A 41 25.60 -33.84 46.37
CA ARG A 41 25.74 -34.77 45.23
C ARG A 41 26.08 -36.18 45.76
N SER A 42 25.23 -37.20 45.53
CA SER A 42 25.66 -38.59 45.78
C SER A 42 24.87 -39.74 45.11
N LYS A 43 23.77 -39.50 44.37
CA LYS A 43 22.96 -40.61 43.79
C LYS A 43 22.58 -40.51 42.31
N THR A 44 22.85 -39.40 41.62
CA THR A 44 22.33 -39.16 40.25
C THR A 44 23.17 -39.78 39.12
N ILE A 45 24.44 -40.11 39.36
CA ILE A 45 25.40 -40.45 38.29
C ILE A 45 25.12 -41.83 37.66
N GLY A 46 24.71 -42.83 38.44
CA GLY A 46 24.45 -44.18 37.95
C GLY A 46 23.31 -44.25 36.91
N ASN A 47 22.22 -43.52 37.15
CA ASN A 47 21.05 -43.55 36.27
C ASN A 47 21.32 -42.91 34.90
N ILE A 48 22.17 -41.88 34.84
CA ILE A 48 22.57 -41.23 33.58
C ILE A 48 23.39 -42.19 32.72
N PHE A 49 24.32 -42.94 33.33
CA PHE A 49 25.17 -43.89 32.58
C PHE A 49 24.33 -45.03 31.97
N LEU A 50 23.32 -45.52 32.70
CA LEU A 50 22.40 -46.53 32.19
C LEU A 50 21.54 -46.01 31.02
N PHE A 51 21.05 -44.77 31.10
CA PHE A 51 20.30 -44.13 30.02
C PHE A 51 21.14 -43.90 28.76
N VAL A 52 22.40 -43.47 28.91
CA VAL A 52 23.33 -43.28 27.77
C VAL A 52 23.64 -44.62 27.09
N LEU A 53 23.86 -45.70 27.85
CA LEU A 53 24.07 -47.04 27.27
C LEU A 53 22.81 -47.56 26.56
N LEU A 54 21.61 -47.35 27.12
CA LEU A 54 20.36 -47.75 26.47
C LEU A 54 20.12 -46.97 25.17
N ALA A 55 20.37 -45.66 25.17
CA ALA A 55 20.26 -44.81 23.98
C ALA A 55 21.30 -45.19 22.90
N ALA A 56 22.55 -45.48 23.29
CA ALA A 56 23.58 -45.95 22.37
C ALA A 56 23.23 -47.32 21.76
N TRP A 57 22.67 -48.24 22.54
CA TRP A 57 22.22 -49.54 22.06
C TRP A 57 21.02 -49.44 21.10
N LEU A 58 20.05 -48.57 21.39
CA LEU A 58 18.92 -48.28 20.50
C LEU A 58 19.39 -47.63 19.19
N GLY A 59 20.33 -46.68 19.25
CA GLY A 59 20.95 -46.07 18.07
C GLY A 59 21.69 -47.10 17.20
N TYR A 60 22.57 -47.89 17.81
CA TYR A 60 23.32 -48.94 17.13
C TYR A 60 22.41 -49.98 16.46
N ARG A 61 21.37 -50.44 17.16
CA ARG A 61 20.42 -51.44 16.65
C ARG A 61 19.58 -50.92 15.48
N ASN A 62 19.31 -49.62 15.41
CA ASN A 62 18.61 -49.00 14.28
C ASN A 62 19.52 -48.76 13.07
N CYS A 63 20.82 -48.48 13.26
CA CYS A 63 21.76 -48.26 12.17
C CYS A 63 22.05 -49.51 11.30
N CYS A 64 21.90 -50.72 11.85
CA CYS A 64 22.37 -51.95 11.19
C CYS A 64 21.31 -52.73 10.38
N LEU A 65 20.04 -52.30 10.32
CA LEU A 65 18.96 -53.13 9.77
C LEU A 65 18.17 -52.55 8.57
N LEU A 66 18.32 -51.26 8.21
CA LEU A 66 17.49 -50.63 7.18
C LEU A 66 18.23 -49.76 6.12
N PRO A 67 19.18 -50.31 5.32
CA PRO A 67 19.73 -49.59 4.17
C PRO A 67 18.66 -49.21 3.11
N SER A 68 17.61 -50.02 2.97
CA SER A 68 16.56 -49.85 1.96
C SER A 68 15.64 -48.66 2.23
N LEU A 69 15.10 -48.52 3.45
CA LEU A 69 14.16 -47.45 3.77
C LEU A 69 14.81 -46.06 3.79
N TYR A 70 16.12 -45.96 4.02
CA TYR A 70 16.83 -44.68 4.00
C TYR A 70 16.86 -44.02 2.61
N HIS A 71 16.78 -44.82 1.54
CA HIS A 71 16.69 -44.30 0.17
C HIS A 71 15.26 -43.85 -0.17
N SER A 72 14.24 -44.63 0.20
CA SER A 72 12.83 -44.23 0.05
C SER A 72 12.47 -43.00 0.88
N LEU A 73 12.97 -42.87 2.12
CA LEU A 73 12.78 -41.67 2.93
C LEU A 73 13.51 -40.45 2.37
N LYS A 74 14.68 -40.62 1.75
CA LYS A 74 15.30 -39.51 1.00
C LYS A 74 14.48 -39.09 -0.21
N VAL A 75 13.92 -40.02 -0.99
CA VAL A 75 13.04 -39.68 -2.12
C VAL A 75 11.72 -39.06 -1.64
N ALA A 76 11.13 -39.55 -0.56
CA ALA A 76 9.92 -38.96 0.04
C ALA A 76 10.16 -37.57 0.65
N ALA A 77 11.37 -37.27 1.14
CA ALA A 77 11.79 -35.94 1.56
C ALA A 77 12.30 -35.06 0.40
N HIS A 78 12.53 -35.63 -0.80
CA HIS A 78 12.82 -34.88 -2.02
C HIS A 78 11.60 -34.64 -2.91
N LEU A 79 10.50 -35.37 -2.69
CA LEU A 79 9.16 -34.78 -2.76
C LEU A 79 9.10 -33.68 -1.70
N HIS A 80 9.60 -32.51 -2.11
CA HIS A 80 9.51 -31.31 -1.32
C HIS A 80 8.03 -31.07 -1.02
N LEU A 81 7.70 -31.13 0.27
CA LEU A 81 6.94 -30.02 0.84
C LEU A 81 7.77 -28.76 0.61
N HIS A 82 7.68 -28.22 -0.59
CA HIS A 82 7.74 -26.78 -0.78
C HIS A 82 6.52 -26.27 -0.01
N THR A 83 6.71 -26.04 1.29
CA THR A 83 6.18 -24.83 1.91
C THR A 83 6.61 -23.70 0.98
N ALA A 84 5.71 -23.31 0.08
CA ALA A 84 6.04 -22.42 -1.01
C ALA A 84 6.63 -21.15 -0.40
N GLU A 85 7.90 -20.89 -0.71
CA GLU A 85 8.67 -19.74 -0.26
C GLU A 85 7.77 -18.51 -0.37
N PRO A 86 7.39 -17.83 0.73
CA PRO A 86 6.17 -17.02 0.75
C PRO A 86 6.22 -15.94 -0.31
N THR A 87 5.51 -16.18 -1.42
CA THR A 87 5.40 -15.25 -2.54
C THR A 87 4.38 -14.17 -2.18
N ILE A 88 4.33 -13.12 -2.98
CA ILE A 88 3.27 -12.11 -2.89
C ILE A 88 1.98 -12.73 -3.45
N PRO A 89 0.90 -12.88 -2.66
CA PRO A 89 -0.37 -13.39 -3.18
C PRO A 89 -0.95 -12.49 -4.27
N ASN A 90 -1.49 -13.08 -5.34
CA ASN A 90 -2.16 -12.34 -6.42
C ASN A 90 -3.55 -11.84 -5.98
N GLN A 91 -3.58 -10.87 -5.08
CA GLN A 91 -4.78 -10.23 -4.53
C GLN A 91 -4.54 -8.74 -4.28
N VAL A 92 -5.62 -7.94 -4.27
CA VAL A 92 -5.54 -6.48 -4.16
C VAL A 92 -6.42 -5.95 -3.03
N HIS A 93 -5.91 -5.02 -2.24
CA HIS A 93 -6.56 -4.39 -1.10
C HIS A 93 -6.81 -2.90 -1.39
N TYR A 94 -8.04 -2.47 -1.21
CA TYR A 94 -8.50 -1.08 -1.27
C TYR A 94 -9.16 -0.72 0.06
N VAL A 95 -8.99 0.52 0.52
CA VAL A 95 -9.47 0.96 1.84
C VAL A 95 -10.35 2.21 1.70
N LYS A 96 -11.61 2.14 2.17
CA LYS A 96 -12.58 3.24 2.19
C LYS A 96 -13.23 3.33 3.57
N LEU A 97 -12.61 4.11 4.46
CA LEU A 97 -13.17 4.41 5.78
C LEU A 97 -14.12 5.63 5.71
N LEU A 98 -15.18 5.58 6.51
CA LEU A 98 -16.27 6.55 6.58
C LEU A 98 -16.28 7.23 7.95
N ARG A 99 -16.54 8.54 7.99
CA ARG A 99 -16.85 9.27 9.22
C ARG A 99 -18.20 8.83 9.79
N SER A 100 -19.14 8.52 8.90
CA SER A 100 -20.48 8.05 9.24
C SER A 100 -20.73 6.67 8.60
N PRO A 101 -20.58 5.55 9.34
CA PRO A 101 -20.81 4.18 8.85
C PRO A 101 -22.15 3.93 8.13
N GLY A 102 -23.20 4.67 8.47
CA GLY A 102 -24.52 4.62 7.82
C GLY A 102 -24.68 5.51 6.57
N SER A 103 -23.67 6.29 6.19
CA SER A 103 -23.79 7.28 5.12
C SER A 103 -23.55 6.67 3.74
N ARG A 104 -24.65 6.48 3.01
CA ARG A 104 -24.65 6.11 1.58
C ARG A 104 -23.87 7.10 0.71
N ALA A 105 -23.82 8.37 1.11
CA ALA A 105 -23.10 9.43 0.40
C ALA A 105 -21.58 9.36 0.62
N GLU A 106 -21.12 9.03 1.84
CA GLU A 106 -19.69 8.80 2.09
C GLU A 106 -19.22 7.48 1.47
N PHE A 107 -20.06 6.44 1.51
CA PHE A 107 -19.85 5.17 0.79
C PHE A 107 -20.20 5.26 -0.71
N SER A 108 -19.98 6.43 -1.33
CA SER A 108 -20.03 6.60 -2.78
C SER A 108 -18.64 6.59 -3.40
N PHE A 109 -18.54 6.15 -4.65
CA PHE A 109 -17.31 6.08 -5.44
C PHE A 109 -17.49 6.83 -6.75
N GLY A 110 -16.44 7.50 -7.22
CA GLY A 110 -16.40 8.19 -8.50
C GLY A 110 -16.11 7.26 -9.69
N PHE A 111 -16.17 7.81 -10.91
CA PHE A 111 -15.75 7.08 -12.11
C PHE A 111 -14.28 6.66 -12.03
N THR A 112 -13.40 7.53 -11.51
CA THR A 112 -11.97 7.27 -11.32
C THR A 112 -11.72 6.10 -10.39
N ASP A 113 -12.48 6.02 -9.30
CA ASP A 113 -12.31 5.01 -8.26
C ASP A 113 -12.71 3.64 -8.81
N PHE A 114 -13.87 3.57 -9.50
CA PHE A 114 -14.29 2.39 -10.26
C PHE A 114 -13.26 1.99 -11.33
N LEU A 115 -12.69 2.96 -12.05
CA LEU A 115 -11.71 2.71 -13.10
C LEU A 115 -10.38 2.18 -12.56
N SER A 116 -9.93 2.62 -11.37
CA SER A 116 -8.76 2.04 -10.68
C SER A 116 -8.97 0.55 -10.40
N VAL A 117 -10.04 0.20 -9.69
CA VAL A 117 -10.36 -1.20 -9.31
C VAL A 117 -10.60 -2.07 -10.55
N TYR A 118 -11.33 -1.56 -11.54
CA TYR A 118 -11.58 -2.30 -12.78
C TYR A 118 -10.30 -2.49 -13.61
N ALA A 119 -9.36 -1.55 -13.61
CA ALA A 119 -8.09 -1.69 -14.30
C ALA A 119 -7.20 -2.76 -13.63
N ALA A 120 -7.10 -2.77 -12.30
CA ALA A 120 -6.40 -3.83 -11.56
C ALA A 120 -7.00 -5.20 -11.86
N TRP A 121 -8.33 -5.32 -11.79
CA TRP A 121 -9.06 -6.54 -12.18
C TRP A 121 -8.77 -6.97 -13.63
N HIS A 122 -8.84 -6.04 -14.58
CA HIS A 122 -8.73 -6.32 -16.01
C HIS A 122 -7.32 -6.79 -16.42
N TYR A 123 -6.28 -6.13 -15.89
CA TYR A 123 -4.90 -6.39 -16.29
C TYR A 123 -4.22 -7.49 -15.47
N TRP A 124 -4.45 -7.55 -14.15
CA TRP A 124 -3.73 -8.48 -13.27
C TRP A 124 -4.47 -9.82 -13.12
N ARG A 125 -5.80 -9.79 -13.20
CA ARG A 125 -6.69 -10.92 -12.91
C ARG A 125 -6.42 -11.49 -11.50
N PRO A 126 -6.57 -10.68 -10.45
CA PRO A 126 -6.33 -11.12 -9.09
C PRO A 126 -7.34 -12.20 -8.66
N HIS A 127 -6.89 -13.12 -7.82
CA HIS A 127 -7.72 -14.18 -7.25
C HIS A 127 -8.76 -13.62 -6.28
N ALA A 128 -8.45 -12.51 -5.60
CA ALA A 128 -9.37 -11.76 -4.76
C ALA A 128 -9.10 -10.25 -4.83
N ILE A 129 -10.15 -9.45 -4.67
CA ILE A 129 -10.07 -8.01 -4.43
C ILE A 129 -10.80 -7.73 -3.11
N TYR A 130 -10.17 -7.05 -2.18
CA TYR A 130 -10.73 -6.74 -0.86
C TYR A 130 -10.98 -5.24 -0.73
N LEU A 131 -12.23 -4.87 -0.42
CA LEU A 131 -12.61 -3.50 -0.06
C LEU A 131 -12.82 -3.43 1.45
N HIS A 132 -11.82 -2.92 2.15
CA HIS A 132 -11.81 -2.68 3.59
C HIS A 132 -12.61 -1.42 3.92
N THR A 133 -13.61 -1.52 4.80
CA THR A 133 -14.48 -0.39 5.15
C THR A 133 -15.13 -0.56 6.52
N ASN A 134 -15.42 0.54 7.21
CA ASN A 134 -16.26 0.54 8.41
C ASN A 134 -17.75 0.79 8.11
N ALA A 135 -18.18 0.67 6.85
CA ALA A 135 -19.59 0.77 6.47
C ALA A 135 -20.44 -0.34 7.12
N VAL A 136 -21.63 0.00 7.63
CA VAL A 136 -22.59 -1.01 8.12
C VAL A 136 -23.22 -1.79 6.97
N GLU A 137 -23.68 -3.02 7.22
CA GLU A 137 -24.20 -3.89 6.15
C GLU A 137 -25.39 -3.28 5.38
N ALA A 138 -26.26 -2.51 6.06
CA ALA A 138 -27.34 -1.78 5.38
C ALA A 138 -26.83 -0.71 4.38
N THR A 139 -25.64 -0.16 4.59
CA THR A 139 -24.95 0.71 3.63
C THR A 139 -24.37 -0.11 2.48
N ILE A 140 -23.72 -1.24 2.78
CA ILE A 140 -23.06 -2.13 1.79
C ILE A 140 -24.08 -2.77 0.85
N THR A 141 -25.13 -3.40 1.38
CA THR A 141 -26.22 -3.98 0.59
C THR A 141 -26.95 -2.89 -0.22
N GLY A 142 -27.30 -1.76 0.40
CA GLY A 142 -27.94 -0.66 -0.33
C GLY A 142 -27.05 -0.05 -1.44
N ALA A 143 -25.73 -0.13 -1.30
CA ALA A 143 -24.77 0.27 -2.32
C ALA A 143 -24.68 -0.73 -3.49
N ARG A 144 -24.81 -2.04 -3.23
CA ARG A 144 -24.99 -3.09 -4.27
C ARG A 144 -26.29 -2.91 -5.04
N ASP A 145 -27.38 -2.50 -4.37
CA ASP A 145 -28.65 -2.16 -5.01
C ASP A 145 -28.55 -0.90 -5.88
N GLY A 146 -27.70 0.05 -5.50
CA GLY A 146 -27.36 1.26 -6.26
C GLY A 146 -27.69 2.58 -5.56
N TYR A 147 -28.13 2.56 -4.30
CA TYR A 147 -28.45 3.76 -3.52
C TYR A 147 -27.23 4.62 -3.17
N SER A 148 -26.01 4.16 -3.49
CA SER A 148 -24.75 4.91 -3.42
C SER A 148 -24.17 5.27 -4.81
N GLY A 149 -25.02 5.24 -5.85
CA GLY A 149 -24.67 5.70 -7.21
C GLY A 149 -24.16 4.61 -8.17
N LYS A 150 -24.16 4.93 -9.47
CA LYS A 150 -23.81 4.00 -10.57
C LYS A 150 -22.43 3.36 -10.38
N TRP A 151 -21.41 4.16 -10.11
CA TRP A 151 -20.02 3.69 -10.07
C TRP A 151 -19.76 2.76 -8.88
N THR A 152 -20.32 3.09 -7.71
CA THR A 152 -20.34 2.19 -6.55
C THR A 152 -20.95 0.84 -6.90
N LYS A 153 -22.13 0.81 -7.54
CA LYS A 153 -22.79 -0.43 -7.94
C LYS A 153 -21.93 -1.25 -8.90
N LEU A 154 -21.38 -0.61 -9.94
CA LEU A 154 -20.51 -1.30 -10.90
C LEU A 154 -19.21 -1.81 -10.28
N MET A 155 -18.64 -1.08 -9.32
CA MET A 155 -17.43 -1.48 -8.61
C MET A 155 -17.71 -2.70 -7.71
N LEU A 156 -18.81 -2.68 -6.95
CA LEU A 156 -19.25 -3.81 -6.11
C LEU A 156 -19.76 -5.02 -6.90
N GLN A 157 -19.81 -4.93 -8.23
CA GLN A 157 -20.11 -6.01 -9.17
C GLN A 157 -18.87 -6.54 -9.91
N ILE A 158 -17.66 -6.05 -9.60
CA ILE A 158 -16.41 -6.57 -10.16
C ILE A 158 -16.19 -8.01 -9.63
N PRO A 159 -15.94 -9.01 -10.50
CA PRO A 159 -15.70 -10.38 -10.07
C PRO A 159 -14.54 -10.50 -9.09
N ASN A 160 -14.69 -11.40 -8.11
CA ASN A 160 -13.76 -11.63 -7.00
C ASN A 160 -13.64 -10.47 -5.99
N LEU A 161 -14.46 -9.40 -6.09
CA LEU A 161 -14.49 -8.35 -5.08
C LEU A 161 -15.31 -8.76 -3.86
N THR A 162 -14.66 -8.74 -2.69
CA THR A 162 -15.24 -8.97 -1.37
C THR A 162 -15.15 -7.68 -0.56
N VAL A 163 -16.21 -7.31 0.16
CA VAL A 163 -16.19 -6.20 1.12
C VAL A 163 -15.86 -6.79 2.49
N LEU A 164 -14.85 -6.23 3.17
CA LEU A 164 -14.46 -6.60 4.52
C LEU A 164 -14.84 -5.45 5.47
N GLN A 165 -15.38 -5.81 6.64
CA GLN A 165 -15.81 -4.85 7.66
C GLN A 165 -14.70 -4.66 8.70
N ASP A 166 -14.06 -3.50 8.65
CA ASP A 166 -12.94 -3.10 9.49
C ASP A 166 -13.34 -1.97 10.45
N GLN A 167 -12.56 -1.77 11.50
CA GLN A 167 -12.73 -0.61 12.39
C GLN A 167 -11.75 0.50 12.01
N ALA A 168 -12.23 1.74 11.95
CA ALA A 168 -11.37 2.90 11.69
C ALA A 168 -10.56 3.23 12.96
N PRO A 169 -9.23 2.99 13.02
CA PRO A 169 -8.48 3.03 14.27
C PRO A 169 -8.55 4.42 14.94
N ILE A 170 -8.61 4.44 16.27
CA ILE A 170 -8.85 5.67 17.05
C ILE A 170 -7.55 6.16 17.70
N THR A 171 -6.75 5.25 18.24
CA THR A 171 -5.46 5.52 18.89
C THR A 171 -4.38 4.60 18.33
N ALA A 172 -3.14 5.09 18.27
CA ALA A 172 -1.97 4.28 17.96
C ALA A 172 -1.51 3.46 19.19
N GLU A 173 -0.53 2.55 19.02
CA GLU A 173 0.03 1.71 20.11
C GLU A 173 0.61 2.56 21.26
N ASN A 174 1.13 3.74 20.93
CA ASN A 174 1.63 4.71 21.92
C ASN A 174 0.55 5.58 22.60
N GLY A 175 -0.74 5.31 22.33
CA GLY A 175 -1.89 6.00 22.94
C GLY A 175 -2.29 7.34 22.30
N VAL A 176 -1.58 7.83 21.28
CA VAL A 176 -1.88 9.10 20.59
C VAL A 176 -3.08 8.93 19.64
N GLU A 177 -4.00 9.91 19.61
CA GLU A 177 -5.19 9.87 18.75
C GLU A 177 -4.87 10.04 17.25
N ILE A 178 -5.39 9.13 16.43
CA ILE A 178 -5.25 9.13 14.97
C ILE A 178 -6.35 10.02 14.35
N VAL A 179 -6.22 11.34 14.48
CA VAL A 179 -7.24 12.31 14.00
C VAL A 179 -7.39 12.31 12.46
N SER A 180 -6.29 12.06 11.73
CA SER A 180 -6.27 12.09 10.27
C SER A 180 -6.88 10.82 9.66
N TRP A 181 -7.92 10.98 8.86
CA TRP A 181 -8.56 9.87 8.14
C TRP A 181 -7.66 9.25 7.06
N GLN A 182 -6.68 9.99 6.54
CA GLN A 182 -5.64 9.41 5.68
C GLN A 182 -4.76 8.46 6.48
N HIS A 183 -4.34 8.83 7.70
CA HIS A 183 -3.55 7.94 8.55
C HIS A 183 -4.37 6.70 8.94
N LYS A 184 -5.67 6.85 9.26
CA LYS A 184 -6.55 5.68 9.50
C LYS A 184 -6.57 4.70 8.33
N THR A 185 -6.58 5.21 7.10
CA THR A 185 -6.47 4.42 5.87
C THR A 185 -5.10 3.74 5.75
N GLU A 186 -3.99 4.45 6.04
CA GLU A 186 -2.63 3.88 6.05
C GLU A 186 -2.51 2.71 7.04
N PHE A 187 -2.99 2.86 8.28
CA PHE A 187 -2.99 1.78 9.27
C PHE A 187 -3.72 0.53 8.75
N VAL A 188 -4.98 0.66 8.31
CA VAL A 188 -5.76 -0.49 7.80
C VAL A 188 -5.14 -1.12 6.55
N ALA A 189 -4.55 -0.32 5.65
CA ALA A 189 -3.84 -0.81 4.47
C ALA A 189 -2.60 -1.66 4.83
N VAL A 190 -1.80 -1.19 5.79
CA VAL A 190 -0.59 -1.88 6.26
C VAL A 190 -0.97 -3.17 6.99
N GLU A 191 -1.97 -3.15 7.87
CA GLU A 191 -2.42 -4.35 8.58
C GLU A 191 -3.04 -5.40 7.64
N ALA A 192 -3.84 -4.97 6.65
CA ALA A 192 -4.40 -5.88 5.65
C ALA A 192 -3.31 -6.63 4.85
N VAL A 193 -2.30 -5.91 4.35
CA VAL A 193 -1.20 -6.54 3.59
C VAL A 193 -0.27 -7.33 4.51
N ARG A 194 -0.06 -6.93 5.77
CA ARG A 194 0.65 -7.73 6.79
C ARG A 194 -0.02 -9.10 6.97
N ASP A 195 -1.32 -9.09 7.28
CA ASP A 195 -2.04 -10.28 7.74
C ASP A 195 -2.55 -11.17 6.60
N MET A 196 -2.72 -10.62 5.39
CA MET A 196 -3.24 -11.36 4.24
C MET A 196 -2.20 -11.52 3.10
N GLY A 197 -1.15 -10.69 3.07
CA GLY A 197 -0.29 -10.51 1.90
C GLY A 197 -1.00 -9.78 0.76
N GLY A 198 -0.30 -9.57 -0.36
CA GLY A 198 -0.86 -9.04 -1.60
C GLY A 198 -0.45 -7.59 -1.86
N ALA A 199 -1.22 -6.89 -2.69
CA ALA A 199 -0.98 -5.49 -3.05
C ALA A 199 -1.99 -4.56 -2.38
N TYR A 200 -1.55 -3.47 -1.75
CA TYR A 200 -2.42 -2.33 -1.45
C TYR A 200 -2.42 -1.34 -2.63
N MET A 201 -3.58 -0.77 -2.94
CA MET A 201 -3.73 0.31 -3.92
C MET A 201 -4.63 1.43 -3.41
N GLY A 202 -4.15 2.68 -3.50
CA GLY A 202 -5.00 3.87 -3.48
C GLY A 202 -5.90 3.94 -4.72
N PHE A 203 -7.10 4.50 -4.57
CA PHE A 203 -8.04 4.74 -5.69
C PHE A 203 -7.53 5.76 -6.73
N ASP A 204 -6.43 6.45 -6.42
CA ASP A 204 -5.69 7.33 -7.33
C ASP A 204 -4.59 6.62 -8.13
N VAL A 205 -4.34 5.34 -7.85
CA VAL A 205 -3.41 4.47 -8.57
C VAL A 205 -4.15 3.63 -9.61
N PHE A 206 -3.72 3.67 -10.87
CA PHE A 206 -4.30 2.95 -11.99
C PHE A 206 -3.31 1.92 -12.54
N ALA A 207 -3.75 0.67 -12.65
CA ALA A 207 -3.00 -0.36 -13.37
C ALA A 207 -3.06 -0.11 -14.89
N LEU A 208 -1.91 -0.20 -15.56
CA LEU A 208 -1.79 -0.12 -17.01
C LEU A 208 -1.41 -1.46 -17.65
N ARG A 209 -0.80 -2.37 -16.88
CA ARG A 209 -0.29 -3.67 -17.34
C ARG A 209 -0.46 -4.74 -16.26
N ASN A 210 -0.29 -6.00 -16.66
CA ASN A 210 -0.17 -7.12 -15.74
C ASN A 210 1.15 -7.02 -14.96
N ILE A 211 1.09 -7.16 -13.63
CA ILE A 211 2.25 -7.09 -12.71
C ILE A 211 2.96 -8.43 -12.50
N LYS A 212 2.68 -9.43 -13.34
CA LYS A 212 3.10 -10.83 -13.16
C LYS A 212 4.57 -11.05 -12.76
N SER A 213 5.52 -10.25 -13.27
CA SER A 213 6.93 -10.29 -12.86
C SER A 213 7.11 -10.11 -11.35
N TYR A 214 6.46 -9.09 -10.79
CA TYR A 214 6.46 -8.77 -9.35
C TYR A 214 5.70 -9.78 -8.47
N LEU A 215 5.17 -10.87 -9.04
CA LEU A 215 4.47 -11.95 -8.33
C LEU A 215 5.16 -13.33 -8.48
N GLU A 216 5.97 -13.53 -9.53
CA GLU A 216 6.71 -14.79 -9.79
C GLU A 216 8.22 -14.71 -9.52
N GLU A 217 8.77 -13.51 -9.29
CA GLU A 217 10.13 -13.33 -8.76
C GLU A 217 10.21 -13.76 -7.27
N ASP A 218 11.43 -14.00 -6.75
CA ASP A 218 11.68 -14.27 -5.31
C ASP A 218 11.34 -13.07 -4.37
N THR A 219 10.84 -11.98 -4.95
CA THR A 219 10.47 -10.72 -4.32
C THR A 219 9.39 -10.90 -3.25
N LYS A 220 9.71 -10.48 -2.02
CA LYS A 220 8.86 -10.52 -0.81
C LYS A 220 8.21 -9.17 -0.48
N PHE A 221 8.75 -8.06 -0.98
CA PHE A 221 8.20 -6.71 -0.86
C PHE A 221 8.43 -5.88 -2.13
N VAL A 222 7.42 -5.13 -2.55
CA VAL A 222 7.46 -4.23 -3.72
C VAL A 222 6.89 -2.87 -3.32
N ALA A 223 7.52 -1.76 -3.71
CA ALA A 223 6.94 -0.43 -3.55
C ALA A 223 7.43 0.55 -4.64
N HIS A 224 6.80 1.71 -4.76
CA HIS A 224 7.25 2.78 -5.67
C HIS A 224 8.14 3.80 -4.95
N SER A 225 9.25 4.24 -5.56
CA SER A 225 10.02 5.37 -5.02
C SER A 225 9.54 6.72 -5.56
N LEU A 226 9.24 7.63 -4.63
CA LEU A 226 8.96 9.04 -4.90
C LEU A 226 10.24 9.86 -5.19
N GLY A 227 11.40 9.20 -5.23
CA GLY A 227 12.73 9.80 -5.38
C GLY A 227 13.39 10.16 -4.04
N LYS A 228 14.69 10.48 -4.08
CA LYS A 228 15.52 10.87 -2.91
C LYS A 228 15.51 9.89 -1.71
N GLY A 229 15.15 8.61 -1.93
CA GLY A 229 15.02 7.60 -0.88
C GLY A 229 13.61 7.51 -0.27
N SER A 230 12.70 8.41 -0.61
CA SER A 230 11.29 8.29 -0.22
C SER A 230 10.60 7.17 -1.00
N ILE A 231 9.72 6.45 -0.31
CA ILE A 231 8.91 5.33 -0.82
C ILE A 231 7.43 5.69 -0.63
N SER A 232 6.58 5.39 -1.61
CA SER A 232 5.15 5.69 -1.55
C SER A 232 4.41 4.70 -0.65
N HIS A 233 3.50 5.24 0.18
CA HIS A 233 2.51 4.49 0.95
C HIS A 233 1.19 4.23 0.17
N ASP A 234 1.00 4.82 -1.01
CA ASP A 234 -0.24 4.67 -1.82
C ASP A 234 -0.28 3.37 -2.63
N PHE A 235 0.88 2.76 -2.85
CA PHE A 235 1.03 1.47 -3.48
C PHE A 235 2.25 0.72 -2.95
N PHE A 236 2.00 -0.47 -2.44
CA PHE A 236 3.02 -1.44 -2.07
C PHE A 236 2.44 -2.86 -2.16
N MET A 237 3.33 -3.85 -2.20
CA MET A 237 2.98 -5.27 -2.22
C MET A 237 3.86 -6.01 -1.21
N SER A 238 3.34 -7.04 -0.55
CA SER A 238 4.18 -7.93 0.27
C SER A 238 3.65 -9.35 0.35
N SER A 239 4.58 -10.27 0.62
CA SER A 239 4.25 -11.59 1.14
C SER A 239 3.57 -11.47 2.51
N LYS A 240 2.72 -12.42 2.87
CA LYS A 240 2.06 -12.44 4.18
C LYS A 240 3.12 -12.61 5.28
N GLY A 241 3.13 -11.73 6.28
CA GLY A 241 4.19 -11.69 7.30
C GLY A 241 5.54 -11.22 6.77
N GLY A 242 5.57 -10.43 5.68
CA GLY A 242 6.80 -9.93 5.08
C GLY A 242 7.53 -8.95 6.01
N ALA A 243 8.83 -9.16 6.24
CA ALA A 243 9.60 -8.44 7.26
C ALA A 243 9.50 -6.90 7.19
N VAL A 244 9.38 -6.32 5.99
CA VAL A 244 9.19 -4.86 5.81
C VAL A 244 7.82 -4.39 6.28
N VAL A 245 6.73 -5.11 5.94
CA VAL A 245 5.37 -4.72 6.34
C VAL A 245 5.09 -5.01 7.81
N ASP A 246 5.65 -6.09 8.37
CA ASP A 246 5.64 -6.38 9.81
C ASP A 246 6.34 -5.27 10.62
N ALA A 247 7.55 -4.88 10.20
CA ALA A 247 8.31 -3.80 10.84
C ALA A 247 7.62 -2.44 10.67
N TRP A 248 7.04 -2.16 9.50
CA TRP A 248 6.29 -0.93 9.25
C TRP A 248 5.06 -0.86 10.14
N ALA A 249 4.24 -1.91 10.21
CA ALA A 249 3.07 -1.97 11.09
C ALA A 249 3.44 -1.70 12.56
N SER A 250 4.49 -2.34 13.06
CA SER A 250 4.93 -2.18 14.45
C SER A 250 5.53 -0.80 14.73
N GLN A 251 6.24 -0.19 13.78
CA GLN A 251 6.74 1.18 13.96
C GLN A 251 5.63 2.21 13.84
N LEU A 252 4.70 2.05 12.88
CA LEU A 252 3.58 2.93 12.61
C LEU A 252 2.74 3.19 13.87
N GLY A 253 2.48 2.16 14.67
CA GLY A 253 1.78 2.30 15.96
C GLY A 253 2.60 2.98 17.07
N ARG A 254 3.93 2.88 17.05
CA ARG A 254 4.82 3.33 18.15
C ARG A 254 5.35 4.74 17.97
N THR A 255 5.68 5.14 16.75
CA THR A 255 6.25 6.45 16.42
C THR A 255 5.20 7.47 15.97
N TYR A 256 3.92 7.07 15.91
CA TYR A 256 2.82 7.95 15.53
C TYR A 256 2.79 9.22 16.38
N SER A 257 2.74 10.38 15.71
CA SER A 257 2.65 11.69 16.35
C SER A 257 1.65 12.57 15.62
N ALA A 258 0.82 13.27 16.39
CA ALA A 258 -0.20 14.17 15.86
C ALA A 258 0.46 15.33 15.09
N GLY A 259 -0.10 15.68 13.92
CA GLY A 259 0.45 16.73 13.06
C GLY A 259 1.53 16.29 12.06
N THR A 260 1.91 15.02 12.03
CA THR A 260 2.67 14.45 10.89
C THR A 260 1.88 14.54 9.59
N ILE A 261 2.57 14.65 8.45
CA ILE A 261 1.95 14.75 7.10
C ILE A 261 1.54 13.35 6.59
N SER A 262 2.43 12.38 6.80
CA SER A 262 2.16 10.95 6.87
C SER A 262 3.23 10.36 7.79
N PRO A 263 2.87 9.48 8.75
CA PRO A 263 3.87 8.77 9.55
C PRO A 263 4.68 7.78 8.70
N SER A 264 4.09 7.24 7.63
CA SER A 264 4.73 6.25 6.75
C SER A 264 5.90 6.85 5.96
N ASP A 265 5.79 8.12 5.53
CA ASP A 265 6.85 8.84 4.81
C ASP A 265 8.15 9.00 5.61
N LEU A 266 8.09 8.90 6.95
CA LEU A 266 9.25 8.97 7.85
C LEU A 266 9.94 7.60 8.03
N ILE A 267 9.20 6.50 7.87
CA ILE A 267 9.59 5.15 8.30
C ILE A 267 9.97 4.27 7.11
N LEU A 268 9.16 4.30 6.05
CA LEU A 268 9.18 3.28 5.00
C LEU A 268 10.48 3.32 4.17
N GLY A 269 11.09 4.50 4.02
CA GLY A 269 12.40 4.66 3.37
C GLY A 269 13.53 3.96 4.12
N GLU A 270 13.59 4.09 5.45
CA GLU A 270 14.62 3.43 6.28
C GLU A 270 14.42 1.91 6.28
N LEU A 271 13.19 1.44 6.50
CA LEU A 271 12.87 0.01 6.49
C LEU A 271 13.18 -0.65 5.14
N THR A 272 12.82 0.01 4.03
CA THR A 272 13.12 -0.49 2.68
C THR A 272 14.62 -0.52 2.44
N ALA A 273 15.35 0.56 2.78
CA ALA A 273 16.81 0.62 2.61
C ALA A 273 17.55 -0.44 3.44
N LYS A 274 17.10 -0.68 4.68
CA LYS A 274 17.62 -1.75 5.54
C LYS A 274 17.37 -3.14 4.93
N ALA A 275 16.14 -3.41 4.52
CA ALA A 275 15.80 -4.71 3.92
C ALA A 275 16.51 -4.95 2.58
N MET A 276 16.77 -3.90 1.79
CA MET A 276 17.61 -4.01 0.58
C MET A 276 19.08 -4.33 0.89
N PHE A 277 19.58 -3.97 2.07
CA PHE A 277 20.94 -4.34 2.52
C PHE A 277 20.99 -5.79 3.02
N GLU A 278 19.95 -6.24 3.74
CA GLU A 278 19.86 -7.59 4.32
C GLU A 278 19.46 -8.66 3.28
N GLY A 279 18.58 -8.34 2.33
CA GLY A 279 18.04 -9.25 1.31
C GLY A 279 17.76 -8.57 -0.04
N PRO A 280 18.77 -8.15 -0.81
CA PRO A 280 18.60 -7.34 -2.03
C PRO A 280 17.81 -7.98 -3.18
N ARG A 281 17.54 -9.29 -3.13
CA ARG A 281 16.67 -9.98 -4.12
C ARG A 281 15.21 -10.08 -3.69
N GLU A 282 14.92 -9.83 -2.42
CA GLU A 282 13.58 -9.92 -1.87
C GLU A 282 12.81 -8.58 -1.97
N ILE A 283 13.49 -7.50 -2.35
CA ILE A 283 12.96 -6.13 -2.32
C ILE A 283 13.05 -5.48 -3.70
N ALA A 284 11.89 -5.19 -4.32
CA ALA A 284 11.82 -4.49 -5.60
C ALA A 284 11.27 -3.06 -5.44
N VAL A 285 12.03 -2.05 -5.87
CA VAL A 285 11.60 -0.65 -5.84
C VAL A 285 11.32 -0.15 -7.26
N MET A 286 10.04 0.13 -7.55
CA MET A 286 9.60 0.62 -8.86
C MET A 286 10.05 2.06 -9.10
N GLY A 287 10.97 2.24 -10.04
CA GLY A 287 11.37 3.54 -10.57
C GLY A 287 10.36 4.15 -11.55
N PRO A 288 10.60 5.40 -11.99
CA PRO A 288 9.67 6.20 -12.79
C PRO A 288 9.39 5.67 -14.22
N THR A 289 10.02 4.56 -14.62
CA THR A 289 9.80 3.85 -15.89
C THR A 289 8.78 2.72 -15.79
N ALA A 290 8.48 2.24 -14.57
CA ALA A 290 7.49 1.21 -14.30
C ALA A 290 6.26 1.74 -13.52
N PHE A 291 6.46 2.77 -12.69
CA PHE A 291 5.40 3.46 -11.96
C PHE A 291 5.59 4.97 -12.13
N LEU A 292 4.64 5.65 -12.78
CA LEU A 292 4.64 7.11 -12.93
C LEU A 292 3.65 7.75 -11.95
N SER A 293 4.06 8.80 -11.24
CA SER A 293 3.19 9.56 -10.33
C SER A 293 3.28 11.07 -10.58
N ASP A 294 2.14 11.77 -10.50
CA ASP A 294 2.11 13.24 -10.36
C ASP A 294 1.98 13.71 -8.90
N LYS A 295 1.92 12.79 -7.91
CA LYS A 295 1.97 13.13 -6.48
C LYS A 295 3.29 13.88 -6.21
N GLN A 296 3.16 15.08 -5.62
CA GLN A 296 4.25 16.04 -5.41
C GLN A 296 4.96 16.59 -6.68
N ASN A 297 4.53 16.24 -7.91
CA ASN A 297 5.19 16.68 -9.15
C ASN A 297 4.22 17.38 -10.13
N ALA A 298 4.12 18.70 -9.99
CA ALA A 298 3.28 19.55 -10.84
C ALA A 298 3.68 19.50 -12.33
N THR A 299 4.96 19.28 -12.65
CA THR A 299 5.44 19.15 -14.04
C THR A 299 4.92 17.87 -14.68
N THR A 300 4.95 16.74 -13.96
CA THR A 300 4.32 15.49 -14.42
C THR A 300 2.82 15.67 -14.60
N SER A 301 2.14 16.35 -13.67
CA SER A 301 0.70 16.63 -13.78
C SER A 301 0.37 17.43 -15.05
N LEU A 302 1.13 18.50 -15.31
CA LEU A 302 0.99 19.29 -16.54
C LEU A 302 1.18 18.44 -17.80
N GLN A 303 2.23 17.60 -17.85
CA GLN A 303 2.50 16.73 -19.00
C GLN A 303 1.39 15.67 -19.22
N LEU A 304 0.93 15.00 -18.15
CA LEU A 304 -0.11 13.98 -18.22
C LEU A 304 -1.45 14.51 -18.74
N PHE A 305 -1.78 15.76 -18.41
CA PHE A 305 -3.06 16.40 -18.73
C PHE A 305 -3.02 17.38 -19.91
N GLN A 306 -1.84 17.69 -20.47
CA GLN A 306 -1.71 18.59 -21.62
C GLN A 306 -2.48 18.10 -22.84
N ALA A 307 -3.10 19.04 -23.57
CA ALA A 307 -3.71 18.78 -24.87
C ALA A 307 -2.64 18.34 -25.89
N ARG A 308 -2.86 17.18 -26.48
CA ARG A 308 -2.05 16.58 -27.55
C ARG A 308 -2.86 16.58 -28.85
N ASP A 309 -3.14 17.77 -29.38
CA ASP A 309 -3.86 17.97 -30.63
C ASP A 309 -3.27 17.11 -31.76
N GLY A 310 -4.13 16.68 -32.71
CA GLY A 310 -3.84 15.60 -33.67
C GLY A 310 -2.69 15.82 -34.66
N GLN A 311 -1.93 16.92 -34.56
CA GLN A 311 -0.70 17.10 -35.34
C GLN A 311 0.46 16.33 -34.71
N TYR A 312 0.54 15.03 -35.01
CA TYR A 312 1.77 14.23 -34.90
C TYR A 312 2.80 14.66 -35.99
N ARG A 313 3.07 15.97 -36.08
CA ARG A 313 4.11 16.50 -36.96
C ARG A 313 5.45 16.28 -36.31
N HIS A 314 6.40 15.74 -37.06
CA HIS A 314 7.81 15.66 -36.69
C HIS A 314 8.38 17.07 -36.41
N ARG A 315 8.31 17.52 -35.15
CA ARG A 315 9.10 18.64 -34.64
C ARG A 315 10.30 18.09 -33.89
N SER A 316 11.36 17.79 -34.66
CA SER A 316 12.68 17.45 -34.12
C SER A 316 13.21 18.58 -33.23
N ASN A 317 13.36 18.29 -31.94
CA ASN A 317 14.14 19.01 -30.93
C ASN A 317 14.11 20.56 -30.91
N ARG A 318 13.46 21.11 -29.88
CA ARG A 318 14.09 21.89 -28.78
C ARG A 318 13.04 22.16 -27.68
N HIS A 319 13.47 22.15 -26.42
CA HIS A 319 12.65 22.36 -25.19
C HIS A 319 11.77 21.20 -24.68
N GLY A 320 12.40 20.06 -24.37
CA GLY A 320 12.25 19.39 -23.06
C GLY A 320 10.92 18.71 -22.64
N CYS A 321 9.78 18.98 -23.29
CA CYS A 321 8.52 18.31 -22.97
C CYS A 321 8.41 17.03 -23.79
N GLY A 322 8.75 15.89 -23.17
CA GLY A 322 8.84 14.61 -23.86
C GLY A 322 7.50 14.14 -24.44
N ASN A 323 7.58 13.28 -25.47
CA ASN A 323 6.54 12.28 -25.67
C ASN A 323 6.74 11.26 -24.55
N ASN A 324 5.91 11.36 -23.50
CA ASN A 324 5.95 10.39 -22.40
C ASN A 324 5.35 9.09 -22.94
N ASP A 325 6.20 8.21 -23.46
CA ASP A 325 5.76 6.88 -23.85
C ASP A 325 5.46 6.06 -22.59
N LEU A 326 4.17 5.95 -22.28
CA LEU A 326 3.68 5.17 -21.15
C LEU A 326 3.64 3.67 -21.47
N SER A 327 4.20 3.21 -22.60
CA SER A 327 4.27 1.80 -22.98
C SER A 327 5.16 0.94 -22.08
N SER A 328 6.09 1.50 -21.30
CA SER A 328 6.84 0.74 -20.28
C SER A 328 6.14 0.65 -18.93
N GLN A 329 5.15 1.52 -18.69
CA GLN A 329 4.56 1.72 -17.37
C GLN A 329 3.60 0.60 -17.02
N HIS A 330 3.73 0.08 -15.80
CA HIS A 330 2.79 -0.85 -15.18
C HIS A 330 1.71 -0.11 -14.38
N PHE A 331 2.05 1.08 -13.89
CA PHE A 331 1.21 1.91 -13.02
C PHE A 331 1.24 3.38 -13.40
N LEU A 332 0.13 4.07 -13.10
CA LEU A 332 0.01 5.51 -13.17
C LEU A 332 -0.76 6.02 -11.94
N GLN A 333 -0.17 6.91 -11.14
CA GLN A 333 -0.84 7.58 -10.02
C GLN A 333 -1.15 9.04 -10.36
N VAL A 334 -2.36 9.48 -10.02
CA VAL A 334 -2.82 10.86 -10.23
C VAL A 334 -3.42 11.44 -8.95
N ASN A 335 -2.69 12.34 -8.30
CA ASN A 335 -3.10 13.12 -7.14
C ASN A 335 -4.50 13.72 -7.34
N SER A 336 -5.42 13.40 -6.43
CA SER A 336 -6.79 13.92 -6.38
C SER A 336 -7.54 13.76 -7.72
N PRO A 337 -7.77 12.52 -8.20
CA PRO A 337 -8.34 12.28 -9.54
C PRO A 337 -9.83 12.69 -9.63
N HIS A 338 -10.49 12.79 -8.48
CA HIS A 338 -11.87 13.30 -8.33
C HIS A 338 -11.97 14.84 -8.48
N LYS A 339 -10.86 15.59 -8.44
CA LYS A 339 -10.87 17.05 -8.66
C LYS A 339 -10.84 17.35 -10.15
N ALA A 340 -11.25 18.57 -10.50
CA ALA A 340 -11.16 19.04 -11.88
C ALA A 340 -9.70 19.02 -12.38
N LYS A 341 -9.48 18.40 -13.53
CA LYS A 341 -8.20 18.33 -14.25
C LYS A 341 -8.36 19.02 -15.60
N TRP A 342 -7.25 19.44 -16.22
CA TRP A 342 -7.29 19.93 -17.59
C TRP A 342 -7.55 18.75 -18.54
N THR A 343 -8.67 18.76 -19.25
CA THR A 343 -9.04 17.70 -20.22
C THR A 343 -8.61 18.01 -21.65
N GLY A 344 -7.78 19.04 -21.81
CA GLY A 344 -7.39 19.61 -23.09
C GLY A 344 -8.31 20.73 -23.59
N THR A 345 -9.53 20.87 -23.03
CA THR A 345 -10.49 21.92 -23.42
C THR A 345 -11.07 22.70 -22.23
N ALA A 346 -11.22 22.07 -21.06
CA ALA A 346 -11.70 22.71 -19.84
C ALA A 346 -10.97 22.16 -18.59
N PHE A 347 -11.15 22.83 -17.45
CA PHE A 347 -10.92 22.21 -16.14
C PHE A 347 -12.23 21.57 -15.67
N GLU A 348 -12.30 20.25 -15.73
CA GLU A 348 -13.51 19.46 -15.40
C GLU A 348 -13.11 18.12 -14.75
N PRO A 349 -14.02 17.44 -14.02
CA PRO A 349 -13.74 16.11 -13.48
C PRO A 349 -13.43 15.11 -14.60
N ILE A 350 -12.58 14.10 -14.33
CA ILE A 350 -12.28 13.06 -15.31
C ILE A 350 -13.56 12.27 -15.61
N THR A 351 -14.03 12.33 -16.86
CA THR A 351 -15.21 11.57 -17.33
C THR A 351 -14.81 10.45 -18.30
N PRO A 352 -15.70 9.46 -18.54
CA PRO A 352 -15.54 8.49 -19.62
C PRO A 352 -15.31 9.11 -21.01
N GLN A 353 -15.88 10.30 -21.28
CA GLN A 353 -15.69 11.00 -22.55
C GLN A 353 -14.24 11.42 -22.76
N ASN A 354 -13.61 12.03 -21.75
CA ASN A 354 -12.26 12.58 -21.87
C ASN A 354 -11.21 11.50 -22.18
N LEU A 355 -11.41 10.29 -21.63
CA LEU A 355 -10.55 9.13 -21.88
C LEU A 355 -10.75 8.57 -23.30
N LEU A 356 -12.01 8.44 -23.75
CA LEU A 356 -12.34 7.98 -25.11
C LEU A 356 -11.82 8.94 -26.20
N GLU A 357 -11.81 10.25 -25.91
CA GLU A 357 -11.27 11.29 -26.80
C GLU A 357 -9.74 11.27 -26.94
N ARG A 358 -8.99 10.62 -26.01
CA ARG A 358 -7.53 10.46 -26.08
C ARG A 358 -6.75 11.78 -26.23
N ARG A 359 -7.27 12.87 -25.67
CA ARG A 359 -6.73 14.24 -25.81
C ARG A 359 -5.46 14.51 -25.02
N SER A 360 -5.17 13.74 -23.98
CA SER A 360 -3.95 13.85 -23.16
C SER A 360 -3.24 12.50 -23.01
N ASP A 361 -2.03 12.48 -22.45
CA ASP A 361 -1.28 11.23 -22.24
C ASP A 361 -1.92 10.34 -21.18
N PHE A 362 -2.50 10.94 -20.12
CA PHE A 362 -3.36 10.23 -19.17
C PHE A 362 -4.58 9.58 -19.85
N ALA A 363 -5.26 10.32 -20.74
CA ALA A 363 -6.39 9.80 -21.49
C ALA A 363 -5.97 8.64 -22.42
N ARG A 364 -4.76 8.69 -22.99
CA ARG A 364 -4.20 7.64 -23.86
C ARG A 364 -3.81 6.38 -23.07
N ALA A 365 -3.23 6.54 -21.88
CA ALA A 365 -2.87 5.42 -21.01
C ALA A 365 -4.10 4.61 -20.56
N LEU A 366 -5.18 5.30 -20.16
CA LEU A 366 -6.41 4.64 -19.69
C LEU A 366 -7.41 4.34 -20.81
N TYR A 367 -7.14 4.74 -22.06
CA TYR A 367 -8.01 4.44 -23.20
C TYR A 367 -8.26 2.93 -23.42
N PRO A 368 -7.28 2.00 -23.35
CA PRO A 368 -7.55 0.60 -23.66
C PRO A 368 -8.53 -0.04 -22.67
N VAL A 369 -8.35 0.18 -21.36
CA VAL A 369 -9.29 -0.27 -20.32
C VAL A 369 -10.64 0.46 -20.42
N THR A 370 -10.65 1.75 -20.76
CA THR A 370 -11.90 2.50 -21.01
C THR A 370 -12.65 1.94 -22.22
N LYS A 371 -11.96 1.60 -23.30
CA LYS A 371 -12.58 0.95 -24.46
C LYS A 371 -13.16 -0.41 -24.06
N ALA A 372 -12.47 -1.20 -23.24
CA ALA A 372 -12.99 -2.47 -22.72
C ALA A 372 -14.22 -2.30 -21.79
N LEU A 373 -14.44 -1.12 -21.18
CA LEU A 373 -15.68 -0.78 -20.48
C LEU A 373 -16.81 -0.41 -21.46
N LEU A 374 -16.48 0.33 -22.53
CA LEU A 374 -17.42 0.76 -23.58
C LEU A 374 -17.92 -0.43 -24.40
N ASP A 375 -17.01 -1.32 -24.81
CA ASP A 375 -17.31 -2.54 -25.57
C ASP A 375 -18.22 -3.52 -24.78
N LYS A 376 -18.23 -3.41 -23.45
CA LYS A 376 -19.12 -4.16 -22.55
C LYS A 376 -20.42 -3.42 -22.19
N GLY A 377 -20.64 -2.21 -22.71
CA GLY A 377 -21.81 -1.39 -22.41
C GLY A 377 -21.86 -0.80 -20.98
N LEU A 378 -20.78 -0.91 -20.20
CA LEU A 378 -20.73 -0.40 -18.81
C LEU A 378 -20.65 1.14 -18.78
N ILE A 379 -20.09 1.73 -19.83
CA ILE A 379 -20.04 3.18 -20.06
C ILE A 379 -20.55 3.53 -21.46
N HIS A 380 -20.88 4.80 -21.65
CA HIS A 380 -21.15 5.44 -22.94
C HIS A 380 -20.54 6.85 -22.92
N PRO A 381 -20.32 7.53 -24.05
CA PRO A 381 -19.67 8.85 -24.07
C PRO A 381 -20.31 9.86 -23.09
N GLY A 382 -21.64 9.95 -23.04
CA GLY A 382 -22.34 10.85 -22.11
C GLY A 382 -22.37 10.43 -20.62
N SER A 383 -21.72 9.33 -20.21
CA SER A 383 -21.96 8.71 -18.89
C SER A 383 -21.29 9.39 -17.68
N GLY A 384 -20.73 10.60 -17.83
CA GLY A 384 -20.07 11.36 -16.77
C GLY A 384 -20.75 12.68 -16.36
N LYS A 385 -22.01 12.92 -16.76
CA LYS A 385 -22.75 14.17 -16.49
C LYS A 385 -23.95 13.98 -15.53
N ALA A 386 -23.82 13.07 -14.57
CA ALA A 386 -24.85 12.71 -13.58
C ALA A 386 -24.27 12.82 -12.16
#